data_AF-A0A838IIU2-F1
#
_entry.id   AF-A0A838IIU2-F1
#
_cell.length_a   1.000
_cell.length_b   1.000
_cell.length_c   1.000
_cell.angle_alpha   90.00
_cell.angle_beta   90.00
_cell.angle_gamma   90.00
#
_symmetry.space_group_name_H-M   'P 1'
#
loop_
_entity.id
_entity.type
_entity.pdbx_description
1 polymer ?
#
loop_
_entity_poly.entity_id
_entity_poly.type
_entity_poly.pdbx_seq_one_letter_code
_entity_poly.pdbx_strand_id
1 'polypeptide(L)'
;MKTTSHIGILDNLVTQFSSALDCFRELVQNSIDAGSSGVDVWTEYVGEAGLDGAIVVHVDDWGEGMDREVIDRQLTKLFSSTKRRDLTKIGKFGIGFVSVFALEPKAVIVRTGKNGQYWEIFFHADRTFQISALAEPVEGTQIAIVLEGDIYRYGELVEGVRQTLKFWCCHAEVEIGFEDRTPIDANLSQRELVNEAFEVGGLCAVRVDHPGTEMALAYNFEPTHSFYNRGLTLVAGNRGTESLGRRAERFGHISFKIKSRYFEHTLTREAIIQNEQFERGMGLLERAVEEQLFDALITKLEALVARSHWRIHDIDAHTRLLTVLMREPSALLEKAVNRPIIRLVDGRALTPAALYETWKRDGRVLLSESLSPLVKSLLTQGVPVIWGQPPSPEAAAAPDEPLLVKSFVRRCLDVQARRTLGGQVRALMGFNAESDRMRPIVAPEDVYIPITIDDEVPESLRAFLDATASLLSQARAEYRRMGTCQLSSFERENPLFVVSRRLGTTMARPPAGVVETQSSRRLEAAINRDHPHFRTLQAMYERSPEIAACLLARCLLLTHASAQIPGMQVISNAAQAQIDAALAAKSQPVEQR
;
A
#
# COMPACT_ATOMS: atom_id res chain seq x y z
N MET A 1 -2.28 68.21 11.02
CA MET A 1 -2.17 67.00 10.18
C MET A 1 -0.91 66.26 10.57
N LYS A 2 -1.01 65.29 11.48
CA LYS A 2 0.13 64.58 12.09
C LYS A 2 -0.20 63.09 12.20
N THR A 3 0.84 62.27 11.98
CA THR A 3 1.03 60.87 12.45
C THR A 3 -0.01 59.83 12.04
N THR A 4 0.20 59.12 10.93
CA THR A 4 -0.64 57.95 10.56
C THR A 4 0.11 56.86 9.76
N SER A 5 1.44 56.73 9.86
CA SER A 5 2.18 55.76 9.01
C SER A 5 3.12 54.77 9.74
N HIS A 6 3.13 54.71 11.07
CA HIS A 6 4.01 53.81 11.84
C HIS A 6 3.26 52.59 12.43
N ILE A 7 2.01 52.81 12.86
CA ILE A 7 1.10 51.79 13.37
C ILE A 7 0.87 50.68 12.33
N GLY A 8 0.76 51.03 11.04
CA GLY A 8 0.39 50.08 10.00
C GLY A 8 1.39 48.95 9.67
N ILE A 9 2.70 49.07 9.95
CA ILE A 9 3.65 47.98 9.61
C ILE A 9 3.63 46.88 10.68
N LEU A 10 3.60 47.27 11.94
CA LEU A 10 3.54 46.32 13.05
C LEU A 10 2.15 45.67 13.11
N ASP A 11 1.10 46.45 12.88
CA ASP A 11 -0.25 45.91 12.76
C ASP A 11 -0.37 44.95 11.58
N ASN A 12 0.23 45.28 10.42
CA ASN A 12 0.27 44.35 9.28
C ASN A 12 1.07 43.07 9.55
N LEU A 13 2.02 43.06 10.49
CA LEU A 13 2.75 41.85 10.89
C LEU A 13 1.95 41.02 11.89
N VAL A 14 1.23 41.69 12.81
CA VAL A 14 0.34 41.04 13.77
C VAL A 14 -0.88 40.43 13.08
N THR A 15 -1.44 41.08 12.05
CA THR A 15 -2.57 40.56 11.27
C THR A 15 -2.21 39.44 10.28
N GLN A 16 -0.93 39.08 10.14
CA GLN A 16 -0.49 37.95 9.29
C GLN A 16 -0.67 36.59 9.95
N PHE A 17 -1.00 36.52 11.25
CA PHE A 17 -1.26 35.26 11.94
C PHE A 17 -2.72 34.83 11.82
N SER A 18 -2.94 33.54 11.55
CA SER A 18 -4.28 32.95 11.47
C SER A 18 -5.03 32.96 12.80
N SER A 19 -4.29 32.86 13.92
CA SER A 19 -4.80 32.95 15.28
C SER A 19 -3.85 33.77 16.15
N ALA A 20 -4.38 34.57 17.07
CA ALA A 20 -3.58 35.31 18.05
C ALA A 20 -2.77 34.37 18.97
N LEU A 21 -3.29 33.16 19.22
CA LEU A 21 -2.61 32.15 20.05
C LEU A 21 -1.40 31.54 19.35
N ASP A 22 -1.26 31.66 18.02
CA ASP A 22 -0.10 31.16 17.28
C ASP A 22 1.22 31.80 17.76
N CYS A 23 1.16 32.87 18.57
CA CYS A 23 2.33 33.41 19.27
C CYS A 23 3.02 32.40 20.19
N PHE A 24 2.33 31.43 20.78
CA PHE A 24 2.95 30.43 21.65
C PHE A 24 3.90 29.50 20.89
N ARG A 25 3.56 29.15 19.63
CA ARG A 25 4.49 28.44 18.74
C ARG A 25 5.78 29.23 18.54
N GLU A 26 5.69 30.55 18.43
CA GLU A 26 6.84 31.42 18.22
C GLU A 26 7.73 31.56 19.44
N LEU A 27 7.12 31.68 20.61
CA LEU A 27 7.87 31.70 21.85
C LEU A 27 8.63 30.40 22.03
N VAL A 28 7.97 29.25 21.82
CA VAL A 28 8.63 27.93 21.84
C VAL A 28 9.76 27.85 20.81
N GLN A 29 9.53 28.32 19.58
CA GLN A 29 10.58 28.33 18.55
C GLN A 29 11.79 29.18 18.99
N ASN A 30 11.57 30.36 19.55
CA ASN A 30 12.64 31.23 20.05
C ASN A 30 13.43 30.54 21.18
N SER A 31 12.75 29.86 22.11
CA SER A 31 13.40 29.11 23.19
C SER A 31 14.24 27.95 22.65
N ILE A 32 13.75 27.24 21.63
CA ILE A 32 14.48 26.18 20.92
C ILE A 32 15.71 26.73 20.15
N ASP A 33 15.58 27.92 19.55
CA ASP A 33 16.68 28.62 18.88
C ASP A 33 17.71 29.17 19.87
N ALA A 34 17.29 29.53 21.09
CA ALA A 34 18.14 29.91 22.20
C ALA A 34 18.82 28.72 22.90
N GLY A 35 18.59 27.50 22.44
CA GLY A 35 19.21 26.29 22.96
C GLY A 35 18.63 25.78 24.28
N SER A 36 17.40 26.19 24.64
CA SER A 36 16.75 25.68 25.84
C SER A 36 16.52 24.17 25.78
N SER A 37 16.62 23.48 26.91
CA SER A 37 16.27 22.06 27.03
C SER A 37 14.78 21.81 27.26
N GLY A 38 14.03 22.85 27.62
CA GLY A 38 12.59 22.79 27.84
C GLY A 38 11.92 24.17 27.82
N VAL A 39 10.60 24.18 27.76
CA VAL A 39 9.77 25.38 27.84
C VAL A 39 8.59 25.07 28.73
N ASP A 40 8.37 25.89 29.76
CA ASP A 40 7.18 25.80 30.60
C ASP A 40 6.23 26.93 30.27
N VAL A 41 5.00 26.56 29.92
CA VAL A 41 3.90 27.50 29.73
C VAL A 41 2.92 27.33 30.87
N TRP A 42 2.60 28.40 31.56
CA TRP A 42 1.65 28.30 32.67
C TRP A 42 0.76 29.53 32.78
N THR A 43 -0.44 29.34 33.30
CA THR A 43 -1.47 30.38 33.35
C THR A 43 -1.94 30.61 34.77
N GLU A 44 -2.29 31.85 35.09
CA GLU A 44 -2.94 32.19 36.35
C GLU A 44 -3.97 33.31 36.16
N TYR A 45 -4.99 33.28 37.01
CA TYR A 45 -6.01 34.31 37.12
C TYR A 45 -5.88 35.01 38.47
N VAL A 46 -5.67 36.32 38.43
CA VAL A 46 -5.58 37.19 39.59
C VAL A 46 -6.79 38.12 39.57
N GLY A 47 -7.85 37.73 40.29
CA GLY A 47 -9.08 38.52 40.39
C GLY A 47 -10.10 37.91 41.34
N GLU A 48 -11.17 38.66 41.63
CA GLU A 48 -12.32 38.17 42.40
C GLU A 48 -13.38 37.59 41.46
N ALA A 49 -14.13 36.58 41.92
CA ALA A 49 -15.16 35.92 41.11
C ALA A 49 -16.28 36.90 40.74
N GLY A 50 -16.51 37.10 39.43
CA GLY A 50 -17.57 37.97 38.90
C GLY A 50 -17.15 39.42 38.60
N LEU A 51 -15.87 39.75 38.71
CA LEU A 51 -15.28 41.04 38.29
C LEU A 51 -14.16 40.79 37.27
N ASP A 52 -13.82 41.84 36.50
CA ASP A 52 -12.65 41.82 35.63
C ASP A 52 -11.37 41.67 36.47
N GLY A 53 -10.58 40.64 36.19
CA GLY A 53 -9.29 40.36 36.80
C GLY A 53 -8.14 40.45 35.79
N ALA A 54 -6.93 40.16 36.26
CA ALA A 54 -5.76 39.99 35.42
C ALA A 54 -5.57 38.50 35.10
N ILE A 55 -5.55 38.17 33.81
CA ILE A 55 -5.14 36.87 33.30
C ILE A 55 -3.66 36.99 32.94
N VAL A 56 -2.81 36.12 33.49
CA VAL A 56 -1.38 36.12 33.16
C VAL A 56 -1.00 34.79 32.53
N VAL A 57 -0.39 34.87 31.34
CA VAL A 57 0.21 33.70 30.68
C VAL A 57 1.72 33.85 30.72
N HIS A 58 2.39 32.86 31.27
CA HIS A 58 3.83 32.81 31.44
C HIS A 58 4.44 31.81 30.47
N VAL A 59 5.62 32.16 29.94
CA VAL A 59 6.44 31.29 29.10
C VAL A 59 7.89 31.40 29.57
N ASP A 60 8.40 30.32 30.13
CA ASP A 60 9.73 30.24 30.73
C ASP A 60 10.61 29.28 29.93
N ASP A 61 11.84 29.70 29.64
CA ASP A 61 12.88 28.86 29.05
C ASP A 61 14.22 29.02 29.75
N TRP A 62 15.08 28.02 29.57
CA TRP A 62 16.43 27.93 30.15
C TRP A 62 17.51 28.01 29.07
N GLY A 63 17.25 28.77 28.01
CA GLY A 63 18.21 29.01 26.94
C GLY A 63 19.31 30.00 27.31
N GLU A 64 20.04 30.50 26.31
CA GLU A 64 21.15 31.44 26.52
C GLU A 64 20.77 32.81 27.12
N GLY A 65 19.48 33.16 27.09
CA GLY A 65 18.98 34.49 27.47
C GLY A 65 19.56 35.62 26.64
N MET A 66 19.40 36.85 27.12
CA MET A 66 19.83 38.08 26.44
C MET A 66 20.65 39.00 27.36
N ASP A 67 21.68 39.61 26.80
CA ASP A 67 22.38 40.74 27.42
C ASP A 67 21.85 42.07 26.84
N ARG A 68 22.38 43.20 27.34
CA ARG A 68 21.94 44.52 26.90
C ARG A 68 22.08 44.73 25.40
N GLU A 69 23.15 44.22 24.79
CA GLU A 69 23.43 44.40 23.37
C GLU A 69 22.41 43.64 22.51
N VAL A 70 22.07 42.41 22.89
CA VAL A 70 21.03 41.62 22.23
C VAL A 70 19.66 42.30 22.35
N ILE A 71 19.31 42.81 23.54
CA ILE A 71 18.06 43.52 23.77
C ILE A 71 17.93 44.74 22.85
N ASP A 72 18.97 45.57 22.77
CA ASP A 72 18.96 46.79 21.95
C ASP A 72 18.96 46.50 20.44
N ARG A 73 19.68 45.46 20.00
CA ARG A 73 19.87 45.17 18.56
C ARG A 73 18.82 44.27 17.96
N GLN A 74 18.20 43.40 18.75
CA GLN A 74 17.29 42.36 18.26
C GLN A 74 15.87 42.57 18.77
N LEU A 75 15.66 42.51 20.10
CA LEU A 75 14.32 42.54 20.70
C LEU A 75 13.62 43.89 20.50
N THR A 76 14.30 44.99 20.81
CA THR A 76 13.69 46.33 20.86
C THR A 76 13.85 47.14 19.57
N LYS A 77 14.61 46.63 18.60
CA LYS A 77 14.89 47.32 17.34
C LYS A 77 13.64 47.60 16.50
N LEU A 78 12.68 46.67 16.51
CA LEU A 78 11.40 46.83 15.80
C LEU A 78 10.50 47.88 16.46
N PHE A 79 10.66 48.10 17.77
CA PHE A 79 9.90 49.08 18.55
C PHE A 79 10.55 50.47 18.57
N SER A 80 11.83 50.57 18.21
CA SER A 80 12.62 51.83 18.23
C SER A 80 12.87 52.46 16.85
N SER A 81 12.60 51.75 15.75
CA SER A 81 12.90 52.25 14.39
C SER A 81 11.92 53.31 13.87
N THR A 82 12.32 54.58 13.95
CA THR A 82 11.61 55.74 13.39
C THR A 82 11.84 56.00 11.88
N LYS A 83 12.71 55.25 11.19
CA LYS A 83 13.05 55.52 9.78
C LYS A 83 13.11 54.24 8.93
N ARG A 84 12.32 54.24 7.84
CA ARG A 84 12.29 53.24 6.76
C ARG A 84 13.69 52.71 6.42
N ARG A 85 13.86 51.38 6.42
CA ARG A 85 14.69 50.66 5.42
C ARG A 85 14.45 49.15 5.49
N ASP A 86 14.00 48.63 4.36
CA ASP A 86 14.21 47.28 3.83
C ASP A 86 13.71 46.08 4.67
N LEU A 87 12.42 45.77 4.50
CA LEU A 87 11.73 44.59 5.08
C LEU A 87 12.27 43.26 4.54
N THR A 88 13.04 43.25 3.44
CA THR A 88 13.56 42.01 2.83
C THR A 88 14.79 41.44 3.56
N LYS A 89 15.47 42.26 4.38
CA LYS A 89 16.62 41.82 5.20
C LYS A 89 16.26 41.38 6.62
N ILE A 90 14.98 41.46 7.00
CA ILE A 90 14.49 41.16 8.35
C ILE A 90 14.06 39.69 8.50
N GLY A 91 14.06 38.93 7.40
CA GLY A 91 13.36 37.64 7.22
C GLY A 91 13.67 36.45 8.14
N LYS A 92 14.36 36.62 9.28
CA LYS A 92 14.50 35.58 10.32
C LYS A 92 14.52 36.08 11.77
N PHE A 93 14.59 37.40 12.04
CA PHE A 93 14.87 37.91 13.39
C PHE A 93 13.87 38.99 13.85
N GLY A 94 13.14 38.69 14.92
CA GLY A 94 12.32 39.65 15.68
C GLY A 94 10.81 39.64 15.44
N ILE A 95 10.32 38.99 14.38
CA ILE A 95 8.86 38.91 14.10
C ILE A 95 8.15 37.98 15.11
N GLY A 96 8.83 36.92 15.56
CA GLY A 96 8.27 35.92 16.48
C GLY A 96 7.79 36.53 17.79
N PHE A 97 8.59 37.40 18.45
CA PHE A 97 8.15 38.05 19.69
C PHE A 97 7.01 39.04 19.48
N VAL A 98 6.99 39.78 18.36
CA VAL A 98 5.92 40.76 18.08
C VAL A 98 4.53 40.10 18.03
N SER A 99 4.46 38.81 17.71
CA SER A 99 3.20 38.06 17.66
C SER A 99 2.43 38.03 19.00
N VAL A 100 3.10 38.20 20.15
CA VAL A 100 2.42 38.22 21.47
C VAL A 100 1.43 39.38 21.58
N PHE A 101 1.65 40.47 20.85
CA PHE A 101 0.75 41.62 20.84
C PHE A 101 -0.54 41.38 20.04
N ALA A 102 -0.67 40.24 19.34
CA ALA A 102 -1.92 39.81 18.73
C ALA A 102 -3.00 39.50 19.77
N LEU A 103 -2.60 39.19 21.01
CA LEU A 103 -3.50 38.95 22.14
C LEU A 103 -4.05 40.25 22.77
N GLU A 104 -3.60 41.42 22.28
CA GLU A 104 -3.92 42.73 22.84
C GLU A 104 -3.62 42.84 24.36
N PRO A 105 -2.38 42.53 24.79
CA PRO A 105 -2.03 42.55 26.21
C PRO A 105 -2.02 43.97 26.78
N LYS A 106 -2.37 44.09 28.07
CA LYS A 106 -2.19 45.32 28.85
C LYS A 106 -0.72 45.60 29.15
N ALA A 107 0.05 44.54 29.35
CA ALA A 107 1.50 44.59 29.51
C ALA A 107 2.14 43.28 29.08
N VAL A 108 3.39 43.34 28.64
CA VAL A 108 4.26 42.18 28.46
C VAL A 108 5.55 42.44 29.22
N ILE A 109 5.92 41.51 30.11
CA ILE A 109 7.12 41.60 30.93
C ILE A 109 8.07 40.53 30.45
N VAL A 110 9.29 40.91 30.10
CA VAL A 110 10.35 39.96 29.70
C VAL A 110 11.48 40.09 30.69
N ARG A 111 11.80 39.01 31.41
CA ARG A 111 12.98 38.91 32.26
C ARG A 111 13.97 37.96 31.62
N THR A 112 15.24 38.32 31.59
CA THR A 112 16.25 37.52 30.90
C THR A 112 17.63 37.74 31.48
N GLY A 113 18.47 36.71 31.41
CA GLY A 113 19.84 36.78 31.90
C GLY A 113 20.86 36.16 30.95
N LYS A 114 21.99 36.85 30.75
CA LYS A 114 23.14 36.35 29.98
C LYS A 114 24.44 36.98 30.47
N ASN A 115 25.51 36.20 30.52
CA ASN A 115 26.86 36.69 30.87
C ASN A 115 26.92 37.48 32.20
N GLY A 116 26.14 37.08 33.20
CA GLY A 116 26.07 37.74 34.51
C GLY A 116 25.33 39.09 34.51
N GLN A 117 24.63 39.43 33.42
CA GLN A 117 23.71 40.55 33.35
C GLN A 117 22.27 40.04 33.39
N TYR A 118 21.41 40.77 34.11
CA TYR A 118 20.00 40.43 34.27
C TYR A 118 19.16 41.67 33.98
N TRP A 119 18.18 41.52 33.12
CA TRP A 119 17.39 42.63 32.61
C TRP A 119 15.91 42.29 32.66
N GLU A 120 15.10 43.30 32.99
CA GLU A 120 13.66 43.30 32.80
C GLU A 120 13.31 44.32 31.70
N ILE A 121 12.46 43.90 30.77
CA ILE A 121 11.89 44.75 29.74
C ILE A 121 10.38 44.76 29.95
N PHE A 122 9.83 45.92 30.29
CA PHE A 122 8.41 46.13 30.47
C PHE A 122 7.84 46.80 29.22
N PHE A 123 6.98 46.10 28.48
CA PHE A 123 6.23 46.64 27.34
C PHE A 123 4.82 47.05 27.78
N HIS A 124 4.43 48.28 27.49
CA HIS A 124 3.08 48.81 27.69
C HIS A 124 2.14 48.36 26.56
N ALA A 125 0.83 48.49 26.77
CA ALA A 125 -0.20 48.20 25.75
C ALA A 125 0.00 48.96 24.42
N ASP A 126 0.55 50.17 24.48
CA ASP A 126 0.89 50.98 23.29
C ASP A 126 2.23 50.58 22.64
N ARG A 127 2.83 49.49 23.12
CA ARG A 127 4.10 48.89 22.66
C ARG A 127 5.34 49.75 22.94
N THR A 128 5.20 50.84 23.71
CA THR A 128 6.35 51.52 24.30
C THR A 128 6.97 50.62 25.39
N PHE A 129 8.26 50.79 25.68
CA PHE A 129 8.95 49.91 26.61
C PHE A 129 9.94 50.63 27.52
N GLN A 130 10.20 50.00 28.67
CA GLN A 130 11.19 50.41 29.65
C GLN A 130 12.14 49.24 29.90
N ILE A 131 13.42 49.52 30.16
CA ILE A 131 14.42 48.50 30.47
C ILE A 131 15.06 48.84 31.82
N SER A 132 15.07 47.88 32.74
CA SER A 132 15.68 47.98 34.07
C SER A 132 16.63 46.81 34.32
N ALA A 133 17.72 47.05 35.05
CA ALA A 133 18.59 45.98 35.50
C ALA A 133 17.97 45.27 36.70
N LEU A 134 18.06 43.95 36.75
CA LEU A 134 17.60 43.13 37.87
C LEU A 134 18.77 42.84 38.82
N ALA A 135 18.47 42.85 40.13
CA ALA A 135 19.43 42.48 41.17
C ALA A 135 19.53 40.95 41.33
N GLU A 136 18.44 40.25 41.08
CA GLU A 136 18.36 38.80 41.19
C GLU A 136 18.70 38.14 39.85
N PRO A 137 19.42 37.00 39.88
CA PRO A 137 19.76 36.29 38.67
C PRO A 137 18.51 35.67 38.03
N VAL A 138 18.46 35.73 36.71
CA VAL A 138 17.45 35.07 35.88
C VAL A 138 18.17 34.11 34.95
N GLU A 139 17.73 32.86 34.91
CA GLU A 139 18.20 31.87 33.93
C GLU A 139 17.32 31.95 32.67
N GLY A 140 17.94 31.89 31.50
CA GLY A 140 17.25 31.96 30.21
C GLY A 140 16.36 33.20 30.06
N THR A 141 15.10 32.97 29.70
CA THR A 141 14.11 34.03 29.48
C THR A 141 12.76 33.63 30.06
N GLN A 142 12.13 34.56 30.78
CA GLN A 142 10.79 34.44 31.35
C GLN A 142 9.91 35.54 30.77
N ILE A 143 8.76 35.18 30.23
CA ILE A 143 7.83 36.12 29.59
C ILE A 143 6.48 36.03 30.29
N ALA A 144 5.97 37.15 30.80
CA ALA A 144 4.62 37.25 31.35
C ALA A 144 3.76 38.15 30.46
N ILE A 145 2.66 37.62 29.93
CA ILE A 145 1.69 38.32 29.09
C ILE A 145 0.45 38.61 29.96
N VAL A 146 0.20 39.89 30.22
CA VAL A 146 -0.89 40.33 31.09
C VAL A 146 -2.09 40.76 30.25
N LEU A 147 -3.21 40.07 30.44
CA LEU A 147 -4.49 40.30 29.78
C LEU A 147 -5.55 40.71 30.82
N GLU A 148 -6.56 41.46 30.38
CA GLU A 148 -7.72 41.80 31.19
C GLU A 148 -8.87 40.86 30.84
N GLY A 149 -9.58 40.33 31.83
CA GLY A 149 -10.72 39.46 31.57
C GLY A 149 -11.33 38.88 32.82
N ASP A 150 -12.50 38.26 32.68
CA ASP A 150 -13.13 37.48 33.73
C ASP A 150 -12.68 36.01 33.71
N ILE A 151 -13.22 35.23 34.64
CA ILE A 151 -12.91 33.80 34.78
C ILE A 151 -13.38 32.96 33.57
N TYR A 152 -14.37 33.41 32.80
CA TYR A 152 -14.82 32.70 31.61
C TYR A 152 -13.83 32.88 30.45
N ARG A 153 -13.40 34.12 30.20
CA ARG A 153 -12.33 34.43 29.25
C ARG A 153 -11.04 33.72 29.64
N TYR A 154 -10.74 33.60 30.94
CA TYR A 154 -9.63 32.78 31.42
C TYR A 154 -9.74 31.32 30.97
N GLY A 155 -10.87 30.66 31.22
CA GLY A 155 -11.08 29.27 30.82
C GLY A 155 -10.96 29.04 29.31
N GLU A 156 -11.50 29.95 28.49
CA GLU A 156 -11.32 29.90 27.03
C GLU A 156 -9.85 30.04 26.62
N LEU A 157 -9.10 30.93 27.29
CA LEU A 157 -7.69 31.13 27.02
C LEU A 157 -6.85 29.92 27.42
N VAL A 158 -7.08 29.34 28.59
CA VAL A 158 -6.39 28.12 29.07
C VAL A 158 -6.56 26.99 28.06
N GLU A 159 -7.80 26.73 27.63
CA GLU A 159 -8.08 25.69 26.63
C GLU A 159 -7.42 26.01 25.29
N GLY A 160 -7.50 27.26 24.85
CA GLY A 160 -6.89 27.72 23.62
C GLY A 160 -5.36 27.58 23.60
N VAL A 161 -4.68 28.01 24.67
CA VAL A 161 -3.22 27.87 24.84
C VAL A 161 -2.83 26.40 24.78
N ARG A 162 -3.53 25.56 25.56
CA ARG A 162 -3.29 24.12 25.62
C ARG A 162 -3.43 23.45 24.25
N GLN A 163 -4.53 23.72 23.54
CA GLN A 163 -4.76 23.18 22.20
C GLN A 163 -3.73 23.67 21.19
N THR A 164 -3.35 24.94 21.27
CA THR A 164 -2.33 25.55 20.41
C THR A 164 -0.97 24.88 20.60
N LEU A 165 -0.55 24.69 21.86
CA LEU A 165 0.70 23.99 22.18
C LEU A 165 0.66 22.54 21.71
N LYS A 166 -0.44 21.81 21.94
CA LYS A 166 -0.60 20.43 21.44
C LYS A 166 -0.55 20.36 19.92
N PHE A 167 -1.18 21.29 19.21
CA PHE A 167 -1.17 21.27 17.75
C PHE A 167 0.21 21.62 17.16
N TRP A 168 0.86 22.66 17.68
CA TRP A 168 2.09 23.20 17.09
C TRP A 168 3.37 22.58 17.63
N CYS A 169 3.37 22.10 18.88
CA CYS A 169 4.59 21.80 19.62
C CYS A 169 4.64 20.38 20.21
N CYS A 170 3.62 19.52 20.00
CA CYS A 170 3.61 18.17 20.58
C CYS A 170 4.78 17.28 20.13
N HIS A 171 5.48 17.63 19.05
CA HIS A 171 6.64 16.86 18.60
C HIS A 171 7.95 17.62 18.71
N ALA A 172 7.96 18.75 19.45
CA ALA A 172 9.14 19.56 19.70
C ALA A 172 10.31 18.72 20.22
N GLU A 173 11.53 19.11 19.84
CA GLU A 173 12.77 18.43 20.27
C GLU A 173 13.12 18.66 21.75
N VAL A 174 12.42 19.59 22.40
CA VAL A 174 12.60 19.98 23.80
C VAL A 174 11.35 19.65 24.59
N GLU A 175 11.46 19.54 25.92
CA GLU A 175 10.32 19.30 26.80
C GLU A 175 9.40 20.53 26.82
N ILE A 176 8.09 20.35 26.63
CA ILE A 176 7.09 21.40 26.68
C ILE A 176 6.10 21.07 27.79
N GLY A 177 6.12 21.84 28.88
CA GLY A 177 5.18 21.71 29.98
C GLY A 177 4.03 22.71 29.85
N PHE A 178 2.83 22.30 30.28
CA PHE A 178 1.68 23.18 30.46
C PHE A 178 1.08 23.04 31.85
N GLU A 179 0.78 24.16 32.53
CA GLU A 179 0.17 24.15 33.87
C GLU A 179 -0.85 25.28 34.05
N ASP A 180 -2.06 24.95 34.50
CA ASP A 180 -3.03 25.94 34.98
C ASP A 180 -2.89 26.10 36.50
N ARG A 181 -2.37 27.24 36.95
CA ARG A 181 -2.13 27.54 38.37
C ARG A 181 -3.28 28.27 39.05
N THR A 182 -4.40 28.50 38.35
CA THR A 182 -5.58 29.05 38.99
C THR A 182 -6.27 27.95 39.80
N PRO A 183 -6.50 28.14 41.11
CA PRO A 183 -7.15 27.13 41.93
C PRO A 183 -8.63 26.99 41.53
N ILE A 184 -8.98 25.85 40.93
CA ILE A 184 -10.38 25.43 40.75
C ILE A 184 -10.70 24.51 41.94
N ASP A 185 -11.67 24.92 42.77
CA ASP A 185 -12.13 24.13 43.93
C ASP A 185 -11.01 23.66 44.89
N ALA A 186 -10.01 24.53 45.13
CA ALA A 186 -8.85 24.30 46.01
C ALA A 186 -7.87 23.19 45.59
N ASN A 187 -8.01 22.62 44.39
CA ASN A 187 -7.01 21.74 43.79
C ASN A 187 -6.26 22.48 42.67
N LEU A 188 -4.93 22.47 42.73
CA LEU A 188 -4.10 22.95 41.63
C LEU A 188 -4.03 21.89 40.54
N SER A 189 -4.15 22.30 39.28
CA SER A 189 -3.89 21.41 38.16
C SER A 189 -2.43 20.99 38.17
N GLN A 190 -2.16 19.72 37.85
CA GLN A 190 -0.78 19.25 37.71
C GLN A 190 -0.22 19.70 36.36
N ARG A 191 1.09 20.01 36.34
CA ARG A 191 1.84 20.21 35.10
C ARG A 191 1.66 19.00 34.18
N GLU A 192 1.13 19.23 32.98
CA GLU A 192 1.03 18.22 31.93
C GLU A 192 2.18 18.37 30.92
N LEU A 193 2.64 17.25 30.38
CA LEU A 193 3.60 17.24 29.28
C LEU A 193 2.83 17.35 27.96
N VAL A 194 3.17 18.35 27.15
CA VAL A 194 2.57 18.57 25.83
C VAL A 194 3.18 17.64 24.78
N ASN A 195 4.43 17.21 24.96
CA ASN A 195 5.08 16.32 24.00
C ASN A 195 4.37 14.97 23.87
N GLU A 196 4.32 14.47 22.64
CA GLU A 196 3.76 13.19 22.24
C GLU A 196 4.79 12.37 21.45
N ALA A 197 4.63 11.05 21.47
CA ALA A 197 5.46 10.14 20.69
C ALA A 197 5.35 10.45 19.18
N PHE A 198 6.50 10.50 18.50
CA PHE A 198 6.58 10.73 17.06
C PHE A 198 6.24 9.45 16.27
N GLU A 199 4.94 9.14 16.21
CA GLU A 199 4.43 7.90 15.62
C GLU A 199 3.18 8.14 14.78
N VAL A 200 2.87 7.16 13.92
CA VAL A 200 1.65 7.12 13.12
C VAL A 200 1.04 5.72 13.16
N GLY A 201 -0.25 5.64 13.49
CA GLY A 201 -0.98 4.37 13.50
C GLY A 201 -1.32 3.90 12.09
N GLY A 202 -1.43 2.60 11.87
CA GLY A 202 -1.86 2.02 10.59
C GLY A 202 -1.55 0.53 10.44
N LEU A 203 -1.78 -0.02 9.25
CA LEU A 203 -1.64 -1.46 8.97
C LEU A 203 -0.21 -1.98 9.04
N CYS A 204 0.77 -1.17 8.66
CA CYS A 204 2.19 -1.44 8.85
C CYS A 204 2.83 -0.11 9.22
N ALA A 205 3.38 0.03 10.41
CA ALA A 205 4.02 1.25 10.87
C ALA A 205 5.54 1.05 10.93
N VAL A 206 6.29 2.01 10.41
CA VAL A 206 7.76 2.03 10.46
C VAL A 206 8.25 3.41 10.90
N ARG A 207 9.37 3.43 11.61
CA ARG A 207 10.14 4.65 11.87
C ARG A 207 11.43 4.58 11.08
N VAL A 208 11.78 5.70 10.45
CA VAL A 208 12.97 5.80 9.61
C VAL A 208 13.72 7.06 9.98
N ASP A 209 14.96 6.87 10.42
CA ASP A 209 15.88 7.94 10.76
C ASP A 209 16.92 8.10 9.64
N HIS A 210 17.06 9.34 9.17
CA HIS A 210 18.11 9.76 8.26
C HIS A 210 18.77 11.02 8.85
N PRO A 211 20.06 11.28 8.62
CA PRO A 211 20.70 12.50 9.11
C PRO A 211 19.89 13.77 8.78
N GLY A 212 19.37 14.44 9.82
CA GLY A 212 18.54 15.65 9.73
C GLY A 212 17.08 15.45 9.32
N THR A 213 16.60 14.21 9.24
CA THR A 213 15.21 13.85 8.90
C THR A 213 14.74 12.61 9.67
N GLU A 214 13.64 12.74 10.40
CA GLU A 214 12.96 11.63 11.07
C GLU A 214 11.57 11.44 10.44
N MET A 215 11.18 10.19 10.21
CA MET A 215 9.92 9.83 9.55
C MET A 215 9.20 8.74 10.33
N ALA A 216 7.89 8.91 10.53
CA ALA A 216 6.97 7.86 10.94
C ALA A 216 5.98 7.62 9.81
N LEU A 217 5.91 6.39 9.30
CA LEU A 217 5.12 6.04 8.10
C LEU A 217 4.18 4.89 8.42
N ALA A 218 2.96 4.93 7.90
CA ALA A 218 2.09 3.76 7.91
C ALA A 218 1.10 3.70 6.76
N TYR A 219 0.70 2.48 6.40
CA TYR A 219 -0.40 2.26 5.46
C TYR A 219 -1.77 2.50 6.09
N ASN A 220 -2.59 3.33 5.44
CA ASN A 220 -3.95 3.67 5.89
C ASN A 220 -4.92 3.82 4.71
N PHE A 221 -6.20 3.58 4.98
CA PHE A 221 -7.27 3.84 4.01
C PHE A 221 -7.73 5.30 4.00
N GLU A 222 -7.55 5.99 5.13
CA GLU A 222 -7.77 7.41 5.31
C GLU A 222 -6.44 8.04 5.75
N PRO A 223 -5.53 8.35 4.80
CA PRO A 223 -4.19 8.78 5.15
C PRO A 223 -4.16 10.21 5.70
N THR A 224 -3.19 10.45 6.58
CA THR A 224 -2.91 11.76 7.17
C THR A 224 -1.46 12.15 6.88
N HIS A 225 -1.25 13.39 6.48
CA HIS A 225 0.06 13.88 6.05
C HIS A 225 0.44 15.05 6.94
N SER A 226 1.61 14.99 7.57
CA SER A 226 2.05 16.05 8.48
C SER A 226 3.55 16.28 8.39
N PHE A 227 3.92 17.55 8.38
CA PHE A 227 5.27 18.02 8.14
C PHE A 227 5.72 18.90 9.31
N TYR A 228 6.95 18.68 9.75
CA TYR A 228 7.52 19.32 10.92
C TYR A 228 8.94 19.80 10.64
N ASN A 229 9.37 20.83 11.35
CA ASN A 229 10.77 21.26 11.42
C ASN A 229 11.14 21.52 12.88
N ARG A 230 12.24 20.93 13.35
CA ARG A 230 12.63 20.87 14.78
C ARG A 230 11.51 20.39 15.71
N GLY A 231 10.59 19.58 15.18
CA GLY A 231 9.43 19.09 15.91
C GLY A 231 8.22 20.01 15.94
N LEU A 232 8.34 21.23 15.43
CA LEU A 232 7.23 22.17 15.31
C LEU A 232 6.42 21.89 14.05
N THR A 233 5.10 21.89 14.16
CA THR A 233 4.20 21.67 13.04
C THR A 233 4.37 22.80 12.00
N LEU A 234 4.49 22.41 10.73
CA LEU A 234 4.45 23.33 9.59
C LEU A 234 3.06 23.28 8.97
N VAL A 235 2.62 22.09 8.56
CA VAL A 235 1.26 21.79 8.11
C VAL A 235 0.87 20.38 8.53
N ALA A 236 -0.40 20.17 8.85
CA ALA A 236 -0.95 18.88 9.25
C ALA A 236 -2.36 18.67 8.66
N GLY A 237 -2.84 17.44 8.69
CA GLY A 237 -4.17 17.07 8.19
C GLY A 237 -4.38 17.41 6.71
N ASN A 238 -5.52 18.02 6.38
CA ASN A 238 -5.91 18.32 5.00
C ASN A 238 -4.90 19.22 4.27
N ARG A 239 -4.31 20.22 4.95
CA ARG A 239 -3.27 21.09 4.37
C ARG A 239 -1.99 20.33 4.03
N GLY A 240 -1.68 19.27 4.80
CA GLY A 240 -0.58 18.36 4.47
C GLY A 240 -0.86 17.60 3.17
N THR A 241 -2.10 17.17 2.94
CA THR A 241 -2.51 16.53 1.69
C THR A 241 -2.41 17.48 0.50
N GLU A 242 -2.86 18.72 0.64
CA GLU A 242 -2.74 19.76 -0.39
C GLU A 242 -1.27 20.00 -0.78
N SER A 243 -0.35 19.88 0.18
CA SER A 243 1.09 20.05 -0.04
C SER A 243 1.74 18.94 -0.89
N LEU A 244 1.06 17.83 -1.16
CA LEU A 244 1.60 16.72 -1.95
C LEU A 244 1.64 17.00 -3.46
N GLY A 245 0.76 17.86 -3.97
CA GLY A 245 0.64 18.15 -5.40
C GLY A 245 0.56 16.88 -6.26
N ARG A 246 1.50 16.71 -7.21
CA ARG A 246 1.57 15.53 -8.10
C ARG A 246 1.73 14.19 -7.37
N ARG A 247 2.13 14.21 -6.10
CA ARG A 247 2.36 13.00 -5.28
C ARG A 247 1.11 12.53 -4.56
N ALA A 248 0.01 13.28 -4.62
CA ALA A 248 -1.22 12.95 -3.90
C ALA A 248 -1.73 11.52 -4.20
N GLU A 249 -1.64 11.08 -5.46
CA GLU A 249 -1.99 9.70 -5.84
C GLU A 249 -1.08 8.67 -5.18
N ARG A 250 0.25 8.89 -5.21
CA ARG A 250 1.25 7.97 -4.65
C ARG A 250 1.09 7.75 -3.14
N PHE A 251 0.72 8.81 -2.41
CA PHE A 251 0.55 8.79 -0.96
C PHE A 251 -0.93 8.65 -0.53
N GLY A 252 -1.86 8.44 -1.47
CA GLY A 252 -3.30 8.30 -1.20
C GLY A 252 -3.71 7.09 -0.35
N HIS A 253 -2.76 6.29 0.11
CA HIS A 253 -2.93 5.18 1.05
C HIS A 253 -1.83 5.10 2.11
N ILE A 254 -1.08 6.20 2.31
CA ILE A 254 0.08 6.26 3.22
C ILE A 254 -0.07 7.47 4.13
N SER A 255 -0.24 7.23 5.43
CA SER A 255 -0.05 8.27 6.42
C SER A 255 1.43 8.47 6.72
N PHE A 256 1.84 9.72 6.93
CA PHE A 256 3.17 10.02 7.43
C PHE A 256 3.21 11.25 8.33
N LYS A 257 4.15 11.20 9.27
CA LYS A 257 4.74 12.37 9.92
C LYS A 257 6.20 12.45 9.48
N ILE A 258 6.62 13.61 8.98
CA ILE A 258 8.02 13.83 8.60
C ILE A 258 8.56 15.10 9.26
N LYS A 259 9.60 14.94 10.07
CA LYS A 259 10.36 16.02 10.70
C LYS A 259 11.66 16.19 9.95
N SER A 260 11.89 17.33 9.31
CA SER A 260 13.10 17.56 8.51
C SER A 260 13.55 19.01 8.50
N ARG A 261 14.88 19.21 8.55
CA ARG A 261 15.52 20.52 8.36
C ARG A 261 15.34 21.09 6.93
N TYR A 262 14.91 20.27 5.97
CA TYR A 262 14.70 20.70 4.60
C TYR A 262 13.37 21.43 4.39
N PHE A 263 12.45 21.36 5.35
CA PHE A 263 11.13 21.98 5.22
C PHE A 263 11.08 23.34 5.91
N GLU A 264 10.58 24.33 5.18
CA GLU A 264 10.32 25.67 5.66
C GLU A 264 8.88 26.05 5.30
N HIS A 265 8.25 26.87 6.14
CA HIS A 265 6.91 27.40 5.88
C HIS A 265 7.00 28.75 5.14
N THR A 266 5.93 29.13 4.45
CA THR A 266 5.76 30.47 3.88
C THR A 266 5.74 31.52 4.98
N LEU A 267 5.97 32.80 4.66
CA LEU A 267 5.92 33.88 5.66
C LEU A 267 4.60 33.89 6.47
N THR A 268 3.47 33.53 5.82
CA THR A 268 2.14 33.44 6.45
C THR A 268 1.93 32.18 7.29
N ARG A 269 2.87 31.22 7.30
CA ARG A 269 2.78 29.93 8.02
C ARG A 269 1.65 29.00 7.59
N GLU A 270 0.99 29.31 6.49
CA GLU A 270 -0.16 28.53 6.02
C GLU A 270 0.23 27.36 5.12
N ALA A 271 1.40 27.43 4.49
CA ALA A 271 1.87 26.46 3.52
C ALA A 271 3.37 26.18 3.66
N ILE A 272 3.80 25.07 3.07
CA ILE A 272 5.22 24.74 2.94
C ILE A 272 5.80 25.35 1.67
N ILE A 273 7.03 25.86 1.75
CA ILE A 273 7.77 26.36 0.60
C ILE A 273 8.20 25.17 -0.27
N GLN A 274 7.63 25.08 -1.47
CA GLN A 274 7.97 24.04 -2.46
C GLN A 274 9.19 24.47 -3.29
N ASN A 275 10.39 24.25 -2.75
CA ASN A 275 11.67 24.53 -3.40
C ASN A 275 12.52 23.26 -3.58
N GLU A 276 13.78 23.40 -3.99
CA GLU A 276 14.70 22.26 -4.15
C GLU A 276 14.92 21.47 -2.84
N GLN A 277 14.92 22.13 -1.68
CA GLN A 277 15.06 21.45 -0.39
C GLN A 277 13.81 20.61 -0.07
N PHE A 278 12.61 21.15 -0.35
CA PHE A 278 11.38 20.37 -0.24
C PHE A 278 11.44 19.11 -1.08
N GLU A 279 11.87 19.21 -2.34
CA GLU A 279 12.03 18.05 -3.22
C GLU A 279 13.05 17.03 -2.68
N ARG A 280 14.14 17.48 -2.04
CA ARG A 280 15.10 16.58 -1.36
C ARG A 280 14.48 15.86 -0.16
N GLY A 281 13.69 16.57 0.65
CA GLY A 281 12.95 15.99 1.77
C GLY A 281 11.93 14.96 1.30
N MET A 282 11.18 15.27 0.24
CA MET A 282 10.23 14.33 -0.37
C MET A 282 10.92 13.11 -1.02
N GLY A 283 12.09 13.29 -1.64
CA GLY A 283 12.86 12.16 -2.17
C GLY A 283 13.43 11.24 -1.08
N LEU A 284 13.66 11.73 0.14
CA LEU A 284 13.94 10.88 1.30
C LEU A 284 12.71 10.08 1.71
N LEU A 285 11.54 10.72 1.75
CA LEU A 285 10.27 10.10 2.08
C LEU A 285 9.88 9.00 1.08
N GLU A 286 10.01 9.27 -0.22
CA GLU A 286 9.72 8.31 -1.29
C GLU A 286 10.60 7.06 -1.15
N ARG A 287 11.91 7.23 -0.94
CA ARG A 287 12.82 6.10 -0.66
C ARG A 287 12.41 5.35 0.61
N ALA A 288 12.05 6.08 1.67
CA ALA A 288 11.61 5.49 2.92
C ALA A 288 10.38 4.59 2.75
N VAL A 289 9.45 5.03 1.89
CA VAL A 289 8.26 4.25 1.53
C VAL A 289 8.64 3.02 0.69
N GLU A 290 9.47 3.18 -0.34
CA GLU A 290 9.81 2.12 -1.29
C GLU A 290 10.70 1.02 -0.73
N GLU A 291 11.52 1.35 0.28
CA GLU A 291 12.47 0.44 0.89
C GLU A 291 11.94 -0.10 2.22
N GLN A 292 11.67 0.75 3.21
CA GLN A 292 11.36 0.29 4.56
C GLN A 292 9.87 -0.01 4.76
N LEU A 293 8.97 0.90 4.34
CA LEU A 293 7.53 0.69 4.53
C LEU A 293 7.01 -0.47 3.66
N PHE A 294 7.43 -0.53 2.39
CA PHE A 294 7.07 -1.62 1.49
C PHE A 294 7.62 -2.96 1.98
N ASP A 295 8.88 -3.03 2.44
CA ASP A 295 9.43 -4.26 3.01
C ASP A 295 8.65 -4.72 4.24
N ALA A 296 8.26 -3.79 5.12
CA ALA A 296 7.43 -4.12 6.28
C ALA A 296 6.07 -4.70 5.89
N LEU A 297 5.41 -4.18 4.85
CA LEU A 297 4.17 -4.74 4.31
C LEU A 297 4.37 -6.17 3.79
N ILE A 298 5.40 -6.40 2.98
CA ILE A 298 5.68 -7.72 2.42
C ILE A 298 6.03 -8.71 3.54
N THR A 299 6.86 -8.32 4.50
CA THR A 299 7.20 -9.14 5.68
C THR A 299 5.96 -9.52 6.49
N LYS A 300 5.03 -8.58 6.67
CA LYS A 300 3.77 -8.84 7.39
C LYS A 300 2.86 -9.81 6.61
N LEU A 301 2.81 -9.68 5.28
CA LEU A 301 2.10 -10.62 4.42
C LEU A 301 2.70 -12.03 4.47
N GLU A 302 4.03 -12.16 4.36
CA GLU A 302 4.74 -13.45 4.48
C GLU A 302 4.41 -14.15 5.80
N ALA A 303 4.51 -13.42 6.91
CA ALA A 303 4.21 -13.95 8.24
C ALA A 303 2.75 -14.40 8.36
N LEU A 304 1.82 -13.69 7.70
CA LEU A 304 0.40 -14.03 7.71
C LEU A 304 0.09 -15.26 6.85
N VAL A 305 0.62 -15.32 5.62
CA VAL A 305 0.36 -16.45 4.71
C VAL A 305 1.06 -17.73 5.17
N ALA A 306 2.15 -17.64 5.94
CA ALA A 306 2.86 -18.78 6.52
C ALA A 306 2.12 -19.44 7.70
N ARG A 307 1.04 -18.82 8.24
CA ARG A 307 0.26 -19.42 9.33
C ARG A 307 -0.45 -20.69 8.85
N SER A 308 -0.35 -21.78 9.60
CA SER A 308 -0.97 -23.06 9.18
C SER A 308 -2.49 -22.96 9.06
N HIS A 309 -3.15 -22.22 9.96
CA HIS A 309 -4.59 -22.04 10.00
C HIS A 309 -4.94 -20.56 10.09
N TRP A 310 -5.97 -20.14 9.34
CA TRP A 310 -6.51 -18.79 9.40
C TRP A 310 -7.84 -18.78 10.15
N ARG A 311 -7.98 -17.82 11.05
CA ARG A 311 -9.25 -17.41 11.66
C ARG A 311 -9.82 -16.25 10.87
N ILE A 312 -11.05 -15.83 11.21
CA ILE A 312 -11.73 -14.71 10.55
C ILE A 312 -10.88 -13.43 10.57
N HIS A 313 -10.20 -13.14 11.68
CA HIS A 313 -9.31 -11.97 11.78
C HIS A 313 -8.05 -12.05 10.89
N ASP A 314 -7.58 -13.26 10.56
CA ASP A 314 -6.46 -13.44 9.64
C ASP A 314 -6.89 -13.15 8.20
N ILE A 315 -8.10 -13.57 7.85
CA ILE A 315 -8.71 -13.29 6.55
C ILE A 315 -8.93 -11.78 6.36
N ASP A 316 -9.45 -11.10 7.38
CA ASP A 316 -9.59 -9.64 7.36
C ASP A 316 -8.22 -8.95 7.22
N ALA A 317 -7.24 -9.33 8.05
CA ALA A 317 -5.89 -8.77 7.98
C ALA A 317 -5.25 -8.98 6.60
N HIS A 318 -5.39 -10.17 6.02
CA HIS A 318 -4.87 -10.48 4.69
C HIS A 318 -5.53 -9.63 3.61
N THR A 319 -6.86 -9.52 3.66
CA THR A 319 -7.64 -8.69 2.73
C THR A 319 -7.18 -7.24 2.81
N ARG A 320 -7.04 -6.68 4.01
CA ARG A 320 -6.60 -5.29 4.21
C ARG A 320 -5.18 -5.06 3.68
N LEU A 321 -4.24 -5.97 3.97
CA LEU A 321 -2.86 -5.87 3.48
C LEU A 321 -2.77 -6.02 1.95
N LEU A 322 -3.53 -6.95 1.36
CA LEU A 322 -3.60 -7.09 -0.11
C LEU A 322 -4.21 -5.86 -0.77
N THR A 323 -5.25 -5.25 -0.20
CA THR A 323 -5.85 -4.02 -0.75
C THR A 323 -4.82 -2.90 -0.85
N VAL A 324 -4.00 -2.72 0.19
CA VAL A 324 -2.91 -1.74 0.17
C VAL A 324 -1.82 -2.12 -0.83
N LEU A 325 -1.39 -3.39 -0.86
CA LEU A 325 -0.40 -3.88 -1.84
C LEU A 325 -0.88 -3.65 -3.28
N MET A 326 -2.18 -3.77 -3.53
CA MET A 326 -2.78 -3.52 -4.84
C MET A 326 -2.73 -2.05 -5.26
N ARG A 327 -2.53 -1.10 -4.34
CA ARG A 327 -2.30 0.33 -4.63
C ARG A 327 -0.83 0.69 -4.82
N GLU A 328 0.10 -0.18 -4.41
CA GLU A 328 1.53 0.06 -4.63
C GLU A 328 1.92 -0.03 -6.11
N PRO A 329 2.98 0.65 -6.58
CA PRO A 329 3.46 0.53 -7.96
C PRO A 329 3.97 -0.88 -8.32
N SER A 330 3.79 -1.30 -9.57
CA SER A 330 4.24 -2.64 -10.02
C SER A 330 5.75 -2.84 -9.94
N ALA A 331 6.54 -1.77 -10.07
CA ALA A 331 7.99 -1.81 -9.87
C ALA A 331 8.41 -2.23 -8.46
N LEU A 332 7.59 -1.97 -7.43
CA LEU A 332 7.86 -2.48 -6.08
C LEU A 332 7.48 -3.95 -5.94
N LEU A 333 6.38 -4.38 -6.56
CA LEU A 333 6.01 -5.80 -6.59
C LEU A 333 7.08 -6.66 -7.26
N GLU A 334 7.83 -6.11 -8.23
CA GLU A 334 9.00 -6.76 -8.82
C GLU A 334 10.09 -7.10 -7.79
N LYS A 335 10.25 -6.31 -6.73
CA LYS A 335 11.20 -6.60 -5.63
C LYS A 335 10.72 -7.76 -4.76
N ALA A 336 9.41 -8.03 -4.71
CA ALA A 336 8.79 -9.06 -3.88
C ALA A 336 8.53 -10.39 -4.62
N VAL A 337 9.00 -10.56 -5.86
CA VAL A 337 8.64 -11.74 -6.68
C VAL A 337 9.06 -13.10 -6.13
N ASN A 338 10.13 -13.12 -5.34
CA ASN A 338 10.72 -14.32 -4.75
C ASN A 338 10.28 -14.49 -3.29
N ARG A 339 9.41 -13.60 -2.81
CA ARG A 339 8.90 -13.58 -1.44
C ARG A 339 7.59 -14.35 -1.37
N PRO A 340 7.41 -15.30 -0.43
CA PRO A 340 6.23 -16.14 -0.36
C PRO A 340 5.03 -15.37 0.21
N ILE A 341 4.32 -14.64 -0.64
CA ILE A 341 3.18 -13.77 -0.28
C ILE A 341 1.82 -14.27 -0.78
N ILE A 342 1.77 -15.42 -1.47
CA ILE A 342 0.52 -16.02 -1.96
C ILE A 342 0.18 -17.21 -1.10
N ARG A 343 -1.04 -17.27 -0.55
CA ARG A 343 -1.50 -18.41 0.24
C ARG A 343 -2.12 -19.50 -0.63
N LEU A 344 -1.74 -20.75 -0.38
CA LEU A 344 -2.42 -21.94 -0.89
C LEU A 344 -3.53 -22.39 0.08
N VAL A 345 -4.51 -23.14 -0.44
CA VAL A 345 -5.66 -23.62 0.34
C VAL A 345 -5.26 -24.54 1.50
N ASP A 346 -4.13 -25.24 1.41
CA ASP A 346 -3.57 -26.07 2.48
C ASP A 346 -2.70 -25.32 3.48
N GLY A 347 -2.63 -23.99 3.37
CA GLY A 347 -1.89 -23.12 4.27
C GLY A 347 -0.40 -23.00 3.97
N ARG A 348 0.12 -23.66 2.92
CA ARG A 348 1.47 -23.36 2.41
C ARG A 348 1.48 -22.01 1.70
N ALA A 349 2.66 -21.42 1.59
CA ALA A 349 2.88 -20.17 0.87
C ALA A 349 3.57 -20.41 -0.49
N LEU A 350 3.29 -19.56 -1.46
CA LEU A 350 3.80 -19.58 -2.82
C LEU A 350 4.36 -18.19 -3.17
N THR A 351 5.42 -18.16 -3.98
CA THR A 351 5.99 -16.90 -4.49
C THR A 351 5.32 -16.50 -5.81
N PRO A 352 5.26 -15.19 -6.15
CA PRO A 352 4.80 -14.75 -7.48
C PRO A 352 5.57 -15.40 -8.64
N ALA A 353 6.88 -15.64 -8.48
CA ALA A 353 7.68 -16.35 -9.48
C ALA A 353 7.22 -17.82 -9.67
N ALA A 354 6.98 -18.54 -8.58
CA ALA A 354 6.50 -19.93 -8.64
C ALA A 354 5.06 -20.03 -9.18
N LEU A 355 4.23 -19.02 -8.90
CA LEU A 355 2.92 -18.85 -9.53
C LEU A 355 3.03 -18.73 -11.05
N TYR A 356 3.93 -17.89 -11.54
CA TYR A 356 4.14 -17.71 -12.97
C TYR A 356 4.64 -18.99 -13.65
N GLU A 357 5.57 -19.72 -13.02
CA GLU A 357 6.01 -21.02 -13.56
C GLU A 357 4.87 -22.06 -13.58
N THR A 358 3.97 -22.03 -12.60
CA THR A 358 2.75 -22.86 -12.61
C THR A 358 1.86 -22.48 -13.79
N TRP A 359 1.59 -21.20 -13.99
CA TRP A 359 0.77 -20.72 -15.10
C TRP A 359 1.39 -21.03 -16.46
N LYS A 360 2.69 -20.81 -16.63
CA LYS A 360 3.43 -21.13 -17.86
C LYS A 360 3.36 -22.62 -18.19
N ARG A 361 3.41 -23.46 -17.14
CA ARG A 361 3.36 -24.92 -17.24
C ARG A 361 1.99 -25.46 -17.61
N ASP A 362 0.94 -24.95 -16.95
CA ASP A 362 -0.41 -25.52 -17.01
C ASP A 362 -1.38 -24.68 -17.87
N GLY A 363 -0.96 -23.47 -18.25
CA GLY A 363 -1.76 -22.48 -18.96
C GLY A 363 -2.92 -21.94 -18.14
N ARG A 364 -2.91 -22.05 -16.80
CA ARG A 364 -3.99 -21.63 -15.90
C ARG A 364 -3.52 -21.57 -14.45
N VAL A 365 -4.33 -20.92 -13.61
CA VAL A 365 -4.15 -20.87 -12.16
C VAL A 365 -5.47 -21.29 -11.50
N LEU A 366 -5.38 -22.10 -10.45
CA LEU A 366 -6.54 -22.63 -9.72
C LEU A 366 -6.78 -21.83 -8.44
N LEU A 367 -8.03 -21.45 -8.20
CA LEU A 367 -8.49 -20.79 -6.97
C LEU A 367 -9.58 -21.62 -6.30
N SER A 368 -9.54 -21.73 -4.98
CA SER A 368 -10.63 -22.31 -4.20
C SER A 368 -10.67 -21.71 -2.80
N GLU A 369 -11.84 -21.70 -2.18
CA GLU A 369 -12.03 -21.20 -0.81
C GLU A 369 -11.86 -22.30 0.23
N SER A 370 -11.92 -23.57 -0.17
CA SER A 370 -11.98 -24.71 0.75
C SER A 370 -11.16 -25.90 0.30
N LEU A 371 -10.70 -26.69 1.28
CA LEU A 371 -9.90 -27.88 1.06
C LEU A 371 -10.80 -29.09 0.75
N SER A 372 -11.43 -29.08 -0.43
CA SER A 372 -12.29 -30.17 -0.92
C SER A 372 -11.47 -31.46 -1.19
N PRO A 373 -12.11 -32.65 -1.28
CA PRO A 373 -11.41 -33.88 -1.65
C PRO A 373 -10.62 -33.76 -2.98
N LEU A 374 -11.19 -33.05 -3.96
CA LEU A 374 -10.53 -32.76 -5.23
C LEU A 374 -9.27 -31.91 -5.02
N VAL A 375 -9.39 -30.81 -4.27
CA VAL A 375 -8.25 -29.93 -3.95
C VAL A 375 -7.16 -30.68 -3.20
N LYS A 376 -7.50 -31.55 -2.24
CA LYS A 376 -6.51 -32.40 -1.54
C LYS A 376 -5.76 -33.31 -2.51
N SER A 377 -6.45 -33.94 -3.46
CA SER A 377 -5.84 -34.77 -4.50
C SER A 377 -4.86 -33.96 -5.36
N LEU A 378 -5.29 -32.79 -5.83
CA LEU A 378 -4.46 -31.89 -6.64
C LEU A 378 -3.18 -31.44 -5.91
N LEU A 379 -3.30 -31.06 -4.64
CA LEU A 379 -2.16 -30.64 -3.83
C LEU A 379 -1.17 -31.79 -3.59
N THR A 380 -1.67 -33.02 -3.40
CA THR A 380 -0.84 -34.24 -3.27
C THR A 380 -0.07 -34.52 -4.58
N GLN A 381 -0.67 -34.20 -5.73
CA GLN A 381 -0.04 -34.31 -7.05
C GLN A 381 0.91 -33.13 -7.38
N GLY A 382 1.10 -32.18 -6.45
CA GLY A 382 1.95 -31.01 -6.67
C GLY A 382 1.34 -29.94 -7.58
N VAL A 383 0.00 -29.94 -7.72
CA VAL A 383 -0.74 -28.88 -8.41
C VAL A 383 -1.18 -27.86 -7.36
N PRO A 384 -0.63 -26.63 -7.37
CA PRO A 384 -0.98 -25.62 -6.37
C PRO A 384 -2.39 -25.08 -6.61
N VAL A 385 -3.14 -24.89 -5.53
CA VAL A 385 -4.46 -24.25 -5.52
C VAL A 385 -4.39 -23.07 -4.56
N ILE A 386 -4.60 -21.86 -5.09
CA ILE A 386 -4.53 -20.61 -4.33
C ILE A 386 -5.81 -20.45 -3.51
N TRP A 387 -5.66 -19.96 -2.29
CA TRP A 387 -6.82 -19.61 -1.47
C TRP A 387 -7.49 -18.35 -2.00
N GLY A 388 -8.76 -18.44 -2.35
CA GLY A 388 -9.59 -17.32 -2.80
C GLY A 388 -10.81 -17.77 -3.59
N GLN A 389 -11.80 -16.89 -3.70
CA GLN A 389 -13.03 -17.20 -4.42
C GLN A 389 -12.75 -17.39 -5.93
N PRO A 390 -13.14 -18.52 -6.53
CA PRO A 390 -13.05 -18.70 -7.97
C PRO A 390 -14.09 -17.84 -8.69
N PRO A 391 -13.88 -17.52 -9.99
CA PRO A 391 -14.93 -16.87 -10.77
C PRO A 391 -16.14 -17.80 -10.91
N SER A 392 -17.31 -17.34 -10.49
CA SER A 392 -18.57 -18.06 -10.71
C SER A 392 -19.07 -17.84 -12.15
N PRO A 393 -19.55 -18.89 -12.86
CA PRO A 393 -20.24 -18.76 -14.14
C PRO A 393 -21.48 -17.86 -14.07
N GLU A 394 -22.17 -17.85 -12.92
CA GLU A 394 -23.37 -17.05 -12.67
C GLU A 394 -23.02 -15.57 -12.40
N ALA A 395 -21.85 -15.32 -11.80
CA ALA A 395 -21.35 -13.97 -11.52
C ALA A 395 -20.76 -13.27 -12.77
N ALA A 396 -20.56 -13.98 -13.88
CA ALA A 396 -20.13 -13.37 -15.14
C ALA A 396 -21.14 -12.36 -15.71
N ALA A 397 -22.38 -12.37 -15.23
CA ALA A 397 -23.44 -11.41 -15.57
C ALA A 397 -23.43 -10.13 -14.71
N ALA A 398 -22.67 -10.10 -13.61
CA ALA A 398 -22.48 -8.91 -12.79
C ALA A 398 -21.17 -8.21 -13.20
N PRO A 399 -21.22 -7.04 -13.85
CA PRO A 399 -20.04 -6.24 -14.04
C PRO A 399 -19.61 -5.70 -12.66
N ASP A 400 -18.31 -5.79 -12.35
CA ASP A 400 -17.61 -4.94 -11.38
C ASP A 400 -17.33 -5.40 -9.94
N GLU A 401 -17.41 -6.68 -9.57
CA GLU A 401 -16.70 -7.14 -8.36
C GLU A 401 -15.39 -7.88 -8.69
N PRO A 402 -14.24 -7.16 -8.73
CA PRO A 402 -12.95 -7.82 -8.74
C PRO A 402 -12.70 -8.49 -7.40
N LEU A 403 -12.85 -9.81 -7.36
CA LEU A 403 -12.35 -10.64 -6.26
C LEU A 403 -10.87 -10.30 -6.02
N LEU A 404 -10.55 -9.69 -4.87
CA LEU A 404 -9.24 -9.06 -4.60
C LEU A 404 -8.05 -9.99 -4.91
N VAL A 405 -8.16 -11.26 -4.49
CA VAL A 405 -7.14 -12.29 -4.75
C VAL A 405 -6.96 -12.56 -6.23
N LYS A 406 -8.04 -12.63 -7.02
CA LYS A 406 -7.99 -12.83 -8.47
C LYS A 406 -7.23 -11.68 -9.15
N SER A 407 -7.54 -10.44 -8.77
CA SER A 407 -6.85 -9.25 -9.28
C SER A 407 -5.36 -9.26 -8.91
N PHE A 408 -5.04 -9.65 -7.68
CA PHE A 408 -3.66 -9.79 -7.22
C PHE A 408 -2.89 -10.88 -7.99
N VAL A 409 -3.50 -12.05 -8.22
CA VAL A 409 -2.92 -13.14 -8.99
C VAL A 409 -2.64 -12.70 -10.43
N ARG A 410 -3.59 -12.04 -11.10
CA ARG A 410 -3.37 -11.48 -12.45
C ARG A 410 -2.21 -10.51 -12.46
N ARG A 411 -2.19 -9.58 -11.52
CA ARG A 411 -1.13 -8.59 -11.38
C ARG A 411 0.25 -9.24 -11.19
N CYS A 412 0.34 -10.31 -10.41
CA CYS A 412 1.58 -11.08 -10.26
C CYS A 412 2.04 -11.71 -11.57
N LEU A 413 1.12 -12.30 -12.34
CA LEU A 413 1.41 -12.89 -13.64
C LEU A 413 1.88 -11.83 -14.66
N ASP A 414 1.23 -10.67 -14.69
CA ASP A 414 1.58 -9.56 -15.58
C ASP A 414 2.98 -9.02 -15.29
N VAL A 415 3.29 -8.80 -14.01
CA VAL A 415 4.62 -8.36 -13.56
C VAL A 415 5.69 -9.36 -13.98
N GLN A 416 5.44 -10.66 -13.84
CA GLN A 416 6.40 -11.70 -14.25
C GLN A 416 6.56 -11.81 -15.77
N ALA A 417 5.46 -11.73 -16.51
CA ALA A 417 5.48 -11.80 -17.97
C ALA A 417 6.37 -10.70 -18.56
N ARG A 418 6.28 -9.47 -18.03
CA ARG A 418 7.10 -8.31 -18.46
C ARG A 418 8.60 -8.49 -18.20
N ARG A 419 8.99 -9.31 -17.21
CA ARG A 419 10.40 -9.58 -16.89
C ARG A 419 11.08 -10.59 -17.80
N THR A 420 10.31 -11.36 -18.57
CA THR A 420 10.87 -12.31 -19.54
C THR A 420 11.50 -11.55 -20.72
N LEU A 421 12.53 -12.11 -21.37
CA LEU A 421 13.15 -11.55 -22.58
C LEU A 421 12.10 -11.20 -23.66
N GLY A 422 11.12 -12.08 -23.87
CA GLY A 422 10.03 -11.84 -24.81
C GLY A 422 9.09 -10.70 -24.38
N GLY A 423 8.82 -10.58 -23.08
CA GLY A 423 8.04 -9.48 -22.51
C GLY A 423 8.75 -8.13 -22.62
N GLN A 424 10.05 -8.10 -22.36
CA GLN A 424 10.88 -6.89 -22.50
C GLN A 424 10.93 -6.41 -23.95
N VAL A 425 11.10 -7.32 -24.93
CA VAL A 425 11.07 -6.99 -26.36
C VAL A 425 9.70 -6.47 -26.78
N ARG A 426 8.59 -7.09 -26.33
CA ARG A 426 7.23 -6.60 -26.62
C ARG A 426 6.97 -5.22 -26.05
N ALA A 427 7.39 -4.98 -24.80
CA ALA A 427 7.25 -3.68 -24.14
C ALA A 427 8.05 -2.59 -24.89
N LEU A 428 9.26 -2.90 -25.33
CA LEU A 428 10.10 -1.99 -26.13
C LEU A 428 9.49 -1.68 -27.51
N MET A 429 8.73 -2.61 -28.07
CA MET A 429 8.00 -2.45 -29.34
C MET A 429 6.60 -1.84 -29.18
N GLY A 430 6.20 -1.40 -27.97
CA GLY A 430 4.90 -0.78 -27.73
C GLY A 430 3.70 -1.74 -27.80
N PHE A 431 3.95 -3.06 -27.80
CA PHE A 431 2.88 -4.05 -27.70
C PHE A 431 2.41 -4.12 -26.24
N ASN A 432 1.23 -3.58 -25.96
CA ASN A 432 0.55 -3.83 -24.69
C ASN A 432 0.28 -5.34 -24.57
N ALA A 433 0.84 -5.95 -23.52
CA ALA A 433 0.63 -7.36 -23.19
C ALA A 433 -0.84 -7.72 -22.84
N GLU A 434 -1.76 -6.75 -22.91
CA GLU A 434 -3.16 -6.89 -22.49
C GLU A 434 -4.04 -7.72 -23.44
N SER A 435 -3.62 -7.98 -24.68
CA SER A 435 -4.50 -8.65 -25.67
C SER A 435 -4.21 -10.13 -25.91
N ASP A 436 -3.16 -10.71 -25.32
CA ASP A 436 -2.71 -12.06 -25.66
C ASP A 436 -3.14 -13.09 -24.61
N ARG A 437 -4.44 -13.41 -24.60
CA ARG A 437 -5.08 -14.65 -24.11
C ARG A 437 -4.42 -15.32 -22.88
N MET A 438 -4.28 -14.63 -21.74
CA MET A 438 -4.11 -15.34 -20.47
C MET A 438 -5.39 -16.12 -20.16
N ARG A 439 -5.31 -17.44 -20.33
CA ARG A 439 -6.35 -18.37 -19.91
C ARG A 439 -6.74 -18.18 -18.45
N PRO A 440 -8.01 -18.45 -18.12
CA PRO A 440 -8.64 -17.94 -16.91
C PRO A 440 -8.04 -18.56 -15.65
N ILE A 441 -7.91 -17.71 -14.62
CA ILE A 441 -8.04 -18.14 -13.23
C ILE A 441 -9.38 -18.88 -13.12
N VAL A 442 -9.40 -20.12 -12.62
CA VAL A 442 -10.56 -21.03 -12.68
C VAL A 442 -10.72 -21.81 -11.39
N ALA A 443 -11.93 -22.35 -11.15
CA ALA A 443 -12.16 -23.33 -10.11
C ALA A 443 -11.51 -24.68 -10.49
N PRO A 444 -10.95 -25.43 -9.53
CA PRO A 444 -10.51 -26.81 -9.75
C PRO A 444 -11.56 -27.70 -10.41
N GLU A 445 -12.83 -27.52 -10.07
CA GLU A 445 -13.98 -28.37 -10.43
C GLU A 445 -14.38 -28.20 -11.90
N ASP A 446 -14.14 -27.01 -12.46
CA ASP A 446 -14.35 -26.72 -13.89
C ASP A 446 -13.34 -27.44 -14.78
N VAL A 447 -12.24 -27.91 -14.18
CA VAL A 447 -11.04 -28.33 -14.90
C VAL A 447 -10.65 -29.76 -14.61
N TYR A 448 -10.75 -30.20 -13.36
CA TYR A 448 -10.30 -31.50 -12.90
C TYR A 448 -11.48 -32.34 -12.47
N ILE A 449 -11.46 -33.60 -12.87
CA ILE A 449 -12.51 -34.56 -12.55
C ILE A 449 -11.86 -35.74 -11.82
N PRO A 450 -12.46 -36.24 -10.72
CA PRO A 450 -12.06 -37.50 -10.11
C PRO A 450 -12.40 -38.66 -11.06
N ILE A 451 -11.45 -39.59 -11.19
CA ILE A 451 -11.60 -40.76 -12.05
C ILE A 451 -11.12 -42.02 -11.34
N THR A 452 -11.70 -43.16 -11.75
CA THR A 452 -11.18 -44.48 -11.44
C THR A 452 -10.43 -44.99 -12.66
N ILE A 453 -9.10 -45.05 -12.56
CA ILE A 453 -8.25 -45.59 -13.63
C ILE A 453 -8.29 -47.12 -13.55
N ASP A 454 -8.35 -47.76 -14.72
CA ASP A 454 -8.16 -49.19 -14.80
C ASP A 454 -6.67 -49.54 -14.62
N ASP A 455 -6.33 -50.37 -13.64
CA ASP A 455 -4.94 -50.79 -13.35
C ASP A 455 -4.25 -51.37 -14.60
N GLU A 456 -5.00 -52.15 -15.37
CA GLU A 456 -4.66 -52.55 -16.72
C GLU A 456 -5.80 -52.25 -17.69
N VAL A 457 -5.45 -51.84 -18.91
CA VAL A 457 -6.41 -51.72 -20.00
C VAL A 457 -7.07 -53.10 -20.21
N PRO A 458 -8.41 -53.19 -20.18
CA PRO A 458 -9.13 -54.43 -20.47
C PRO A 458 -8.63 -55.06 -21.77
N GLU A 459 -8.42 -56.38 -21.77
CA GLU A 459 -7.84 -57.10 -22.91
C GLU A 459 -8.62 -56.86 -24.21
N SER A 460 -9.95 -56.77 -24.12
CA SER A 460 -10.85 -56.44 -25.24
C SER A 460 -10.63 -55.05 -25.86
N LEU A 461 -10.02 -54.11 -25.12
CA LEU A 461 -9.76 -52.74 -25.56
C LEU A 461 -8.30 -52.52 -25.98
N ARG A 462 -7.39 -53.45 -25.65
CA ARG A 462 -5.95 -53.26 -25.81
C ARG A 462 -5.56 -53.05 -27.28
N ALA A 463 -6.02 -53.92 -28.18
CA ALA A 463 -5.78 -53.79 -29.62
C ALA A 463 -6.31 -52.47 -30.21
N PHE A 464 -7.45 -51.98 -29.72
CA PHE A 464 -8.06 -50.73 -30.17
C PHE A 464 -7.25 -49.51 -29.74
N LEU A 465 -6.79 -49.49 -28.48
CA LEU A 465 -5.95 -48.41 -27.98
C LEU A 465 -4.55 -48.42 -28.60
N ASP A 466 -3.95 -49.59 -28.83
CA ASP A 466 -2.63 -49.71 -29.46
C ASP A 466 -2.66 -49.22 -30.92
N ALA A 467 -3.70 -49.55 -31.67
CA ALA A 467 -3.92 -49.03 -33.02
C ALA A 467 -4.08 -47.51 -33.01
N THR A 468 -4.83 -46.96 -32.05
CA THR A 468 -5.01 -45.52 -31.87
C THR A 468 -3.68 -44.83 -31.48
N ALA A 469 -2.89 -45.45 -30.60
CA ALA A 469 -1.60 -44.95 -30.14
C ALA A 469 -0.61 -44.83 -31.31
N SER A 470 -0.59 -45.85 -32.17
CA SER A 470 0.25 -45.90 -33.37
C SER A 470 -0.07 -44.74 -34.32
N LEU A 471 -1.36 -44.46 -34.56
CA LEU A 471 -1.80 -43.32 -35.39
C LEU A 471 -1.42 -41.96 -34.79
N LEU A 472 -1.57 -41.79 -33.48
CA LEU A 472 -1.19 -40.55 -32.79
C LEU A 472 0.32 -40.31 -32.82
N SER A 473 1.13 -41.37 -32.68
CA SER A 473 2.58 -41.31 -32.82
C SER A 473 2.99 -40.89 -34.24
N GLN A 474 2.37 -41.45 -35.27
CA GLN A 474 2.59 -41.04 -36.67
C GLN A 474 2.23 -39.56 -36.91
N ALA A 475 1.19 -39.06 -36.24
CA ALA A 475 0.77 -37.66 -36.31
C ALA A 475 1.60 -36.70 -35.43
N ARG A 476 2.65 -37.18 -34.75
CA ARG A 476 3.49 -36.41 -33.80
C ARG A 476 2.72 -35.80 -32.63
N ALA A 477 1.51 -36.30 -32.34
CA ALA A 477 0.74 -35.95 -31.16
C ALA A 477 0.94 -37.02 -30.10
N GLU A 478 2.15 -37.05 -29.54
CA GLU A 478 2.57 -38.14 -28.68
C GLU A 478 2.01 -37.99 -27.26
N TYR A 479 1.09 -38.88 -26.89
CA TYR A 479 0.85 -39.20 -25.49
C TYR A 479 1.85 -40.25 -25.05
N ARG A 480 2.43 -40.07 -23.86
CA ARG A 480 3.40 -41.00 -23.28
C ARG A 480 2.77 -42.36 -22.97
N ARG A 481 1.51 -42.36 -22.55
CA ARG A 481 0.74 -43.55 -22.19
C ARG A 481 -0.74 -43.26 -22.42
N MET A 482 -1.47 -44.27 -22.87
CA MET A 482 -2.92 -44.25 -22.89
C MET A 482 -3.48 -45.34 -21.97
N GLY A 483 -4.53 -45.02 -21.26
CA GLY A 483 -5.27 -45.95 -20.41
C GLY A 483 -6.78 -45.75 -20.56
N THR A 484 -7.54 -46.55 -19.83
CA THR A 484 -9.00 -46.40 -19.70
C THR A 484 -9.36 -46.00 -18.29
N CYS A 485 -10.50 -45.33 -18.14
CA CYS A 485 -11.02 -44.93 -16.86
C CYS A 485 -12.54 -44.90 -16.86
N GLN A 486 -13.10 -44.82 -15.65
CA GLN A 486 -14.46 -44.40 -15.39
C GLN A 486 -14.46 -43.05 -14.69
N LEU A 487 -15.35 -42.17 -15.10
CA LEU A 487 -15.57 -40.91 -14.40
C LEU A 487 -16.48 -41.15 -13.20
N SER A 488 -16.13 -40.59 -12.05
CA SER A 488 -16.92 -40.77 -10.82
C SER A 488 -18.21 -39.92 -10.80
N SER A 489 -18.37 -38.99 -11.75
CA SER A 489 -19.48 -38.02 -11.82
C SER A 489 -20.50 -38.36 -12.93
N PHE A 490 -21.79 -38.28 -12.62
CA PHE A 490 -22.89 -38.29 -13.59
C PHE A 490 -23.24 -36.86 -14.07
N GLU A 491 -22.26 -36.11 -14.55
CA GLU A 491 -22.53 -34.82 -15.19
C GLU A 491 -23.07 -35.04 -16.62
N ARG A 492 -23.94 -34.14 -17.09
CA ARG A 492 -24.53 -34.22 -18.45
C ARG A 492 -23.48 -34.14 -19.57
N GLU A 493 -22.28 -33.64 -19.31
CA GLU A 493 -21.20 -33.44 -20.29
C GLU A 493 -19.86 -34.02 -19.83
N ASN A 494 -19.87 -35.32 -19.53
CA ASN A 494 -18.65 -36.06 -19.24
C ASN A 494 -17.70 -36.07 -20.47
N PRO A 495 -16.40 -35.73 -20.32
CA PRO A 495 -15.48 -35.74 -21.45
C PRO A 495 -15.21 -37.16 -21.95
N LEU A 496 -14.91 -37.28 -23.25
CA LEU A 496 -14.48 -38.53 -23.89
C LEU A 496 -13.18 -39.07 -23.28
N PHE A 497 -12.27 -38.17 -22.89
CA PHE A 497 -11.00 -38.50 -22.27
C PHE A 497 -10.52 -37.35 -21.39
N VAL A 498 -9.61 -37.67 -20.48
CA VAL A 498 -8.95 -36.73 -19.59
C VAL A 498 -7.44 -36.90 -19.70
N VAL A 499 -6.69 -35.86 -19.33
CA VAL A 499 -5.24 -35.82 -19.49
C VAL A 499 -4.54 -35.42 -18.19
N SER A 500 -3.35 -35.97 -17.97
CA SER A 500 -2.44 -35.57 -16.90
C SER A 500 -1.00 -35.90 -17.30
N ARG A 501 -0.02 -35.63 -16.44
CA ARG A 501 1.39 -36.05 -16.69
C ARG A 501 1.64 -37.52 -16.34
N ARG A 502 0.80 -38.05 -15.45
CA ARG A 502 0.83 -39.41 -14.94
C ARG A 502 -0.60 -39.79 -14.62
N LEU A 503 -1.06 -40.89 -15.17
CA LEU A 503 -2.33 -41.51 -14.83
C LEU A 503 -2.47 -41.54 -13.29
N GLY A 504 -3.55 -40.92 -12.80
CA GLY A 504 -3.89 -40.87 -11.38
C GLY A 504 -5.39 -40.68 -11.17
N THR A 505 -5.82 -40.68 -9.92
CA THR A 505 -7.24 -40.63 -9.52
C THR A 505 -7.93 -39.27 -9.78
N THR A 506 -7.20 -38.30 -10.31
CA THR A 506 -7.73 -36.98 -10.68
C THR A 506 -6.98 -36.52 -11.92
N MET A 507 -7.72 -36.21 -12.98
CA MET A 507 -7.15 -35.82 -14.27
C MET A 507 -7.89 -34.59 -14.82
N ALA A 508 -7.21 -33.84 -15.69
CA ALA A 508 -7.76 -32.61 -16.24
C ALA A 508 -8.64 -32.90 -17.47
N ARG A 509 -9.73 -32.14 -17.60
CA ARG A 509 -10.44 -31.93 -18.86
C ARG A 509 -9.43 -31.41 -19.91
N PRO A 510 -9.49 -31.88 -21.17
CA PRO A 510 -8.60 -31.41 -22.21
C PRO A 510 -8.70 -29.89 -22.35
N PRO A 511 -7.57 -29.17 -22.36
CA PRO A 511 -7.60 -27.72 -22.34
C PRO A 511 -8.07 -27.14 -23.69
N ALA A 512 -9.28 -26.58 -23.77
CA ALA A 512 -9.82 -25.97 -25.01
C ALA A 512 -8.95 -24.80 -25.55
N GLY A 513 -8.27 -24.98 -26.69
CA GLY A 513 -7.55 -23.92 -27.40
C GLY A 513 -6.23 -23.44 -26.75
N VAL A 514 -5.33 -24.34 -26.32
CA VAL A 514 -3.98 -23.93 -25.89
C VAL A 514 -3.20 -23.60 -27.16
N VAL A 515 -2.71 -22.36 -27.27
CA VAL A 515 -1.70 -22.03 -28.27
C VAL A 515 -0.39 -22.68 -27.84
N GLU A 516 0.13 -23.55 -28.70
CA GLU A 516 1.35 -24.33 -28.52
C GLU A 516 2.51 -23.49 -27.99
N THR A 517 2.90 -23.76 -26.75
CA THR A 517 4.25 -23.47 -26.26
C THR A 517 4.85 -24.75 -25.68
N GLN A 518 5.39 -25.57 -26.60
CA GLN A 518 6.50 -26.53 -26.41
C GLN A 518 6.39 -27.68 -25.37
N SER A 519 5.29 -27.84 -24.61
CA SER A 519 5.23 -28.80 -23.49
C SER A 519 4.38 -30.09 -23.73
N SER A 520 3.66 -30.22 -24.85
CA SER A 520 2.75 -31.37 -25.10
C SER A 520 3.41 -32.75 -25.14
N ARG A 521 4.73 -32.84 -25.27
CA ARG A 521 5.48 -34.09 -25.51
C ARG A 521 5.46 -35.14 -24.38
N ARG A 522 4.68 -35.00 -23.29
CA ARG A 522 4.70 -35.93 -22.14
C ARG A 522 3.38 -36.13 -21.37
N LEU A 523 2.22 -35.90 -21.99
CA LEU A 523 0.94 -36.17 -21.32
C LEU A 523 0.54 -37.64 -21.42
N GLU A 524 -0.15 -38.15 -20.42
CA GLU A 524 -0.85 -39.43 -20.41
C GLU A 524 -2.36 -39.17 -20.52
N ALA A 525 -3.05 -39.95 -21.34
CA ALA A 525 -4.48 -39.81 -21.59
C ALA A 525 -5.24 -41.01 -21.01
N ALA A 526 -6.36 -40.76 -20.34
CA ALA A 526 -7.29 -41.78 -19.90
C ALA A 526 -8.62 -41.62 -20.62
N ILE A 527 -9.06 -42.66 -21.34
CA ILE A 527 -10.28 -42.64 -22.13
C ILE A 527 -11.44 -43.11 -21.26
N ASN A 528 -12.55 -42.37 -21.27
CA ASN A 528 -13.73 -42.69 -20.51
C ASN A 528 -14.50 -43.82 -21.21
N ARG A 529 -14.45 -45.04 -20.64
CA ARG A 529 -15.10 -46.22 -21.21
C ARG A 529 -16.63 -46.15 -21.21
N ASP A 530 -17.19 -45.32 -20.34
CA ASP A 530 -18.63 -45.13 -20.22
C ASP A 530 -19.16 -44.02 -21.14
N HIS A 531 -18.28 -43.33 -21.86
CA HIS A 531 -18.68 -42.29 -22.79
C HIS A 531 -19.44 -42.90 -23.99
N PRO A 532 -20.65 -42.42 -24.34
CA PRO A 532 -21.47 -42.99 -25.42
C PRO A 532 -20.72 -43.07 -26.76
N HIS A 533 -19.96 -42.02 -27.09
CA HIS A 533 -19.14 -41.99 -28.31
C HIS A 533 -18.05 -43.07 -28.31
N PHE A 534 -17.39 -43.33 -27.16
CA PHE A 534 -16.37 -44.38 -27.09
C PHE A 534 -16.98 -45.77 -27.27
N ARG A 535 -18.14 -46.03 -26.67
CA ARG A 535 -18.87 -47.30 -26.85
C ARG A 535 -19.29 -47.53 -28.30
N THR A 536 -19.72 -46.47 -29.00
CA THR A 536 -20.02 -46.54 -30.44
C THR A 536 -18.76 -46.88 -31.25
N LEU A 537 -17.64 -46.24 -30.96
CA LEU A 537 -16.36 -46.52 -31.64
C LEU A 537 -15.84 -47.94 -31.33
N GLN A 538 -16.02 -48.42 -30.10
CA GLN A 538 -15.67 -49.77 -29.71
C GLN A 538 -16.49 -50.81 -30.50
N ALA A 539 -17.81 -50.64 -30.57
CA ALA A 539 -18.66 -51.54 -31.37
C ALA A 539 -18.33 -51.47 -32.88
N MET A 540 -17.87 -50.32 -33.36
CA MET A 540 -17.38 -50.15 -34.73
C MET A 540 -16.05 -50.85 -34.96
N TYR A 541 -15.16 -50.88 -33.96
CA TYR A 541 -13.84 -51.51 -34.06
C TYR A 541 -13.95 -53.01 -34.37
N GLU A 542 -14.98 -53.71 -33.87
CA GLU A 542 -15.23 -55.12 -34.20
C GLU A 542 -15.49 -55.38 -35.70
N ARG A 543 -16.00 -54.38 -36.42
CA ARG A 543 -16.36 -54.47 -37.84
C ARG A 543 -15.37 -53.77 -38.75
N SER A 544 -14.73 -52.72 -38.26
CA SER A 544 -13.83 -51.85 -39.01
C SER A 544 -12.77 -51.25 -38.09
N PRO A 545 -11.76 -52.06 -37.68
CA PRO A 545 -10.76 -51.68 -36.68
C PRO A 545 -10.04 -50.35 -37.01
N GLU A 546 -9.67 -50.19 -38.27
CA GLU A 546 -8.81 -49.08 -38.71
C GLU A 546 -9.56 -47.74 -38.70
N ILE A 547 -10.82 -47.72 -39.17
CA ILE A 547 -11.67 -46.53 -39.16
C ILE A 547 -11.98 -46.09 -37.74
N ALA A 548 -12.32 -47.04 -36.85
CA ALA A 548 -12.61 -46.73 -35.45
C ALA A 548 -11.38 -46.13 -34.73
N ALA A 549 -10.19 -46.71 -34.93
CA ALA A 549 -8.93 -46.20 -34.37
C ALA A 549 -8.61 -44.80 -34.91
N CYS A 550 -8.83 -44.56 -36.20
CA CYS A 550 -8.65 -43.26 -36.82
C CYS A 550 -9.61 -42.20 -36.27
N LEU A 551 -10.88 -42.53 -36.07
CA LEU A 551 -11.87 -41.61 -35.50
C LEU A 551 -11.53 -41.25 -34.05
N LEU A 552 -11.14 -42.24 -33.23
CA LEU A 552 -10.72 -41.98 -31.86
C LEU A 552 -9.46 -41.08 -31.81
N ALA A 553 -8.45 -41.37 -32.63
CA ALA A 553 -7.25 -40.54 -32.74
C ALA A 553 -7.61 -39.11 -33.15
N ARG A 554 -8.53 -38.94 -34.09
CA ARG A 554 -9.03 -37.62 -34.51
C ARG A 554 -9.74 -36.88 -33.38
N CYS A 555 -10.58 -37.56 -32.58
CA CYS A 555 -11.22 -36.96 -31.40
C CYS A 555 -10.19 -36.44 -30.39
N LEU A 556 -9.13 -37.23 -30.14
CA LEU A 556 -8.03 -36.86 -29.25
C LEU A 556 -7.18 -35.69 -29.78
N LEU A 557 -7.13 -35.49 -31.11
CA LEU A 557 -6.42 -34.37 -31.73
C LEU A 557 -7.25 -33.08 -31.78
N LEU A 558 -8.54 -33.18 -32.13
CA LEU A 558 -9.43 -32.02 -32.30
C LEU A 558 -9.71 -31.28 -30.99
N THR A 559 -9.69 -32.00 -29.87
CA THR A 559 -9.76 -31.40 -28.53
C THR A 559 -8.43 -30.80 -28.07
N HIS A 560 -7.32 -31.16 -28.72
CA HIS A 560 -5.97 -30.63 -28.43
C HIS A 560 -5.55 -29.46 -29.31
N ALA A 561 -6.14 -29.27 -30.49
CA ALA A 561 -5.68 -28.26 -31.46
C ALA A 561 -6.76 -27.28 -31.91
N SER A 562 -6.43 -25.98 -31.82
CA SER A 562 -6.91 -24.97 -32.75
C SER A 562 -6.19 -25.14 -34.09
N ALA A 563 -6.98 -25.16 -35.18
CA ALA A 563 -6.66 -25.06 -36.60
C ALA A 563 -5.18 -25.20 -37.06
N GLN A 564 -4.97 -26.17 -37.96
CA GLN A 564 -3.77 -26.45 -38.77
C GLN A 564 -2.67 -27.30 -38.10
N ILE A 565 -2.94 -28.60 -37.92
CA ILE A 565 -1.87 -29.60 -37.73
C ILE A 565 -1.51 -30.21 -39.10
N PRO A 566 -0.22 -30.22 -39.52
CA PRO A 566 0.25 -30.91 -40.72
C PRO A 566 -0.07 -32.42 -40.75
N GLY A 567 -0.28 -33.04 -39.58
CA GLY A 567 -0.65 -34.45 -39.43
C GLY A 567 -2.12 -34.78 -39.70
N MET A 568 -3.01 -33.78 -39.77
CA MET A 568 -4.42 -34.01 -40.07
C MET A 568 -4.61 -34.51 -41.51
N GLN A 569 -3.72 -34.11 -42.45
CA GLN A 569 -3.63 -34.67 -43.80
C GLN A 569 -3.16 -36.13 -43.78
N VAL A 570 -2.23 -36.52 -42.91
CA VAL A 570 -1.77 -37.92 -42.81
C VAL A 570 -2.90 -38.85 -42.35
N ILE A 571 -3.64 -38.43 -41.31
CA ILE A 571 -4.79 -39.19 -40.80
C ILE A 571 -5.95 -39.16 -41.80
N SER A 572 -6.21 -38.02 -42.45
CA SER A 572 -7.25 -37.91 -43.47
C SER A 572 -6.91 -38.74 -44.71
N ASN A 573 -5.63 -38.83 -45.10
CA ASN A 573 -5.18 -39.65 -46.23
C ASN A 573 -5.19 -41.13 -45.88
N ALA A 574 -4.85 -41.51 -44.64
CA ALA A 574 -4.97 -42.90 -44.16
C ALA A 574 -6.45 -43.34 -44.12
N ALA A 575 -7.34 -42.48 -43.61
CA ALA A 575 -8.78 -42.72 -43.62
C ALA A 575 -9.35 -42.81 -45.04
N GLN A 576 -8.94 -41.90 -45.94
CA GLN A 576 -9.40 -41.89 -47.32
C GLN A 576 -8.89 -43.12 -48.09
N ALA A 577 -7.61 -43.47 -47.97
CA ALA A 577 -7.03 -44.66 -48.61
C ALA A 577 -7.71 -45.97 -48.15
N GLN A 578 -8.16 -46.03 -46.90
CA GLN A 578 -8.87 -47.21 -46.37
C GLN A 578 -10.35 -47.23 -46.74
N ILE A 579 -11.02 -46.07 -46.80
CA ILE A 579 -12.37 -45.97 -47.38
C ILE A 579 -12.33 -46.42 -48.84
N ASP A 580 -11.33 -45.98 -49.60
CA ASP A 580 -11.13 -46.36 -51.00
C ASP A 580 -10.82 -47.86 -51.13
N ALA A 581 -10.00 -48.44 -50.23
CA ALA A 581 -9.72 -49.88 -50.20
C ALA A 581 -10.94 -50.74 -49.79
N ALA A 582 -11.76 -50.29 -48.83
CA ALA A 582 -12.98 -50.97 -48.42
C ALA A 582 -14.08 -50.89 -49.51
N LEU A 583 -14.14 -49.78 -50.26
CA LEU A 583 -15.00 -49.64 -51.43
C LEU A 583 -14.52 -50.52 -52.60
N ALA A 584 -13.21 -50.63 -52.81
CA ALA A 584 -12.63 -51.54 -53.81
C ALA A 584 -12.88 -53.01 -53.47
N ALA A 585 -12.78 -53.41 -52.20
CA ALA A 585 -13.07 -54.79 -51.75
C ALA A 585 -14.55 -55.18 -51.88
N LYS A 586 -15.48 -54.22 -51.77
CA LYS A 586 -16.91 -54.43 -52.06
C LYS A 586 -17.27 -54.44 -53.54
N SER A 587 -16.34 -54.04 -54.41
CA SER A 587 -16.55 -53.93 -55.86
C SER A 587 -16.01 -55.12 -56.66
N GLN A 588 -15.46 -56.15 -55.99
CA GLN A 588 -15.10 -57.40 -56.66
C GLN A 588 -16.36 -58.28 -56.85
N PRO A 589 -16.74 -58.63 -58.09
CA PRO A 589 -17.88 -59.50 -58.33
C PRO A 589 -17.58 -60.93 -57.87
N VAL A 590 -18.58 -61.56 -57.26
CA VAL A 590 -18.60 -62.97 -56.87
C VAL A 590 -18.64 -63.83 -58.14
N GLU A 591 -17.48 -64.18 -58.68
CA GLU A 591 -17.32 -65.33 -59.57
C GLU A 591 -15.98 -66.03 -59.30
N GLN A 592 -16.04 -67.07 -58.46
CA GLN A 592 -15.50 -68.43 -58.67
C GLN A 592 -15.26 -69.10 -57.31
N ARG A 593 -16.26 -69.91 -56.92
CA ARG A 593 -16.08 -71.13 -56.13
C ARG A 593 -15.99 -72.29 -57.10
#